data_AF-A0A8T2LLD6-F1
#
_entry.id   AF-A0A8T2LLD6-F1
#
_cell.length_a   1.000
_cell.length_b   1.000
_cell.length_c   1.000
_cell.angle_alpha   90.00
_cell.angle_beta   90.00
_cell.angle_gamma   90.00
#
_symmetry.space_group_name_H-M   'P 1'
#
loop_
_entity.id
_entity.type
_entity.pdbx_description
1 polymer ?
#
loop_
_entity_poly.entity_id
_entity_poly.type
_entity_poly.pdbx_seq_one_letter_code
_entity_poly.pdbx_strand_id
1 'polypeptide(L)'
;MGSAASVKSSTGDTSTLHWEFLQSNKVRPTAPTLTQDVIGVDIQGKGTLRICMFEDRINICKYYDARTGLWLPMPLNWEMKIDFVRHRIQQVIKALPGLVDQKEIAAALRQCNYDPDEVISIYLTIFGDILSEPHKPTHSYPDSNSFRTHSEKERVIEELQKKLQSKEKEAEDVLQKNSSLSQESQHLSDVVQNLTSRVVKLEADKRVAKEKLRSLLSHPIDPNAKANLTVSVNPQHLQQVRGLTQGLRLSSKKLRSMVYDTLADMQKQLQQFRAETQLMIQRHQQEHRAVQELQALYHKVGSTNLFHLRKNR
;
A
#
# COMPACT_ATOMS: atom_id res chain seq x y z
N MET A 1 48.91 -76.84 14.37
CA MET A 1 47.53 -77.33 14.20
C MET A 1 46.70 -76.53 15.20
N GLY A 2 45.75 -75.65 14.92
CA GLY A 2 45.06 -75.13 13.75
C GLY A 2 44.01 -74.12 14.30
N SER A 3 43.65 -73.11 13.50
CA SER A 3 42.58 -72.11 13.66
C SER A 3 41.27 -72.63 14.31
N ALA A 4 40.39 -71.83 14.93
CA ALA A 4 39.81 -70.58 14.40
C ALA A 4 39.18 -69.64 15.46
N ALA A 5 39.09 -68.37 15.08
CA ALA A 5 38.41 -67.27 15.76
C ALA A 5 36.87 -67.33 15.61
N SER A 6 36.15 -66.67 16.52
CA SER A 6 34.85 -66.05 16.21
C SER A 6 34.62 -64.83 17.11
N VAL A 7 34.76 -63.65 16.50
CA VAL A 7 34.25 -62.36 16.98
C VAL A 7 32.76 -62.27 16.63
N LYS A 8 31.91 -61.82 17.57
CA LYS A 8 30.67 -61.08 17.27
C LYS A 8 30.38 -60.01 18.33
N SER A 9 30.40 -58.77 17.86
CA SER A 9 29.80 -57.56 18.43
C SER A 9 28.28 -57.51 18.19
N SER A 10 27.51 -56.83 19.06
CA SER A 10 26.31 -56.03 18.75
C SER A 10 25.63 -55.60 20.07
N THR A 11 25.76 -54.36 20.55
CA THR A 11 24.79 -53.24 20.37
C THR A 11 23.32 -53.60 20.56
N GLY A 12 22.65 -52.89 21.47
CA GLY A 12 21.22 -52.95 21.68
C GLY A 12 20.77 -52.17 22.92
N ASP A 13 20.92 -50.85 22.87
CA ASP A 13 20.24 -49.93 23.78
C ASP A 13 18.73 -50.16 23.73
N THR A 14 18.13 -50.52 24.87
CA THR A 14 16.70 -50.35 25.10
C THR A 14 16.53 -49.34 26.22
N SER A 15 16.50 -48.06 25.84
CA SER A 15 15.96 -46.98 26.66
C SER A 15 14.46 -47.19 26.84
N THR A 16 14.10 -47.99 27.84
CA THR A 16 12.73 -48.10 28.32
C THR A 16 12.36 -46.78 28.98
N LEU A 17 11.67 -45.90 28.23
CA LEU A 17 11.05 -44.69 28.79
C LEU A 17 9.99 -45.13 29.81
N HIS A 18 10.35 -45.03 31.07
CA HIS A 18 9.50 -45.34 32.20
C HIS A 18 8.43 -44.25 32.33
N TRP A 19 7.22 -44.52 31.85
CA TRP A 19 6.09 -43.61 31.97
C TRP A 19 5.29 -43.93 33.24
N GLU A 20 5.57 -43.22 34.33
CA GLU A 20 4.68 -43.23 35.49
C GLU A 20 3.43 -42.42 35.20
N PHE A 21 2.34 -43.14 34.98
CA PHE A 21 0.99 -42.62 34.86
C PHE A 21 0.52 -42.22 36.26
N LEU A 22 0.29 -40.93 36.53
CA LEU A 22 -0.40 -40.46 37.72
C LEU A 22 -1.86 -40.93 37.68
N GLN A 23 -2.10 -42.17 38.09
CA GLN A 23 -3.40 -42.60 38.61
C GLN A 23 -3.57 -42.01 40.02
N SER A 24 -3.75 -40.69 40.13
CA SER A 24 -4.24 -40.10 41.37
C SER A 24 -4.81 -38.72 41.09
N ASN A 25 -6.07 -38.69 40.69
CA ASN A 25 -7.05 -37.66 41.05
C ASN A 25 -8.39 -37.95 40.37
N LYS A 26 -9.08 -39.00 40.83
CA LYS A 26 -10.54 -38.90 40.97
C LYS A 26 -10.80 -38.09 42.24
N VAL A 27 -10.65 -36.77 42.16
CA VAL A 27 -11.17 -35.90 43.21
C VAL A 27 -12.68 -35.89 43.02
N ARG A 28 -13.38 -36.74 43.79
CA ARG A 28 -14.76 -36.46 44.17
C ARG A 28 -14.81 -35.03 44.70
N PRO A 29 -15.84 -34.23 44.40
CA PRO A 29 -16.01 -32.93 45.06
C PRO A 29 -16.16 -33.20 46.55
N THR A 30 -15.05 -33.07 47.27
CA THR A 30 -15.00 -33.09 48.72
C THR A 30 -15.15 -31.63 49.09
N ALA A 31 -16.19 -31.32 49.87
CA ALA A 31 -16.49 -29.95 50.28
C ALA A 31 -15.20 -29.26 50.75
N PRO A 32 -14.88 -28.05 50.25
CA PRO A 32 -13.60 -27.42 50.52
C PRO A 32 -13.48 -27.14 52.02
N THR A 33 -12.42 -27.69 52.61
CA THR A 33 -12.04 -27.36 53.99
C THR A 33 -11.58 -25.91 54.01
N LEU A 34 -12.23 -25.14 54.87
CA LEU A 34 -12.26 -23.68 54.88
C LEU A 34 -10.96 -23.09 55.44
N THR A 35 -9.90 -23.01 54.64
CA THR A 35 -8.68 -22.26 55.00
C THR A 35 -8.06 -21.64 53.76
N GLN A 36 -8.58 -20.50 53.28
CA GLN A 36 -7.88 -19.62 52.32
C GLN A 36 -8.52 -18.23 52.29
N ASP A 37 -7.69 -17.21 52.07
CA ASP A 37 -7.96 -15.78 52.25
C ASP A 37 -9.21 -15.30 51.48
N VAL A 38 -10.25 -14.95 52.23
CA VAL A 38 -11.49 -14.37 51.69
C VAL A 38 -11.38 -12.85 51.72
N ILE A 39 -11.34 -12.21 50.55
CA ILE A 39 -11.30 -10.76 50.41
C ILE A 39 -12.73 -10.24 50.19
N GLY A 40 -13.19 -9.33 51.04
CA GLY A 40 -14.47 -8.64 50.87
C GLY A 40 -14.32 -7.41 49.97
N VAL A 41 -15.03 -7.36 48.84
CA VAL A 41 -15.05 -6.19 47.94
C VAL A 41 -16.47 -5.67 47.84
N ASP A 42 -16.67 -4.38 48.12
CA ASP A 42 -17.97 -3.73 48.01
C ASP A 42 -18.17 -3.14 46.61
N ILE A 43 -19.18 -3.64 45.89
CA ILE A 43 -19.53 -3.17 44.55
C ILE A 43 -20.84 -2.41 44.62
N GLN A 44 -20.83 -1.14 44.21
CA GLN A 44 -22.02 -0.29 44.19
C GLN A 44 -23.17 -0.96 43.43
N GLY A 45 -24.32 -1.09 44.10
CA GLY A 45 -25.54 -1.71 43.57
C GLY A 45 -25.63 -3.23 43.76
N LYS A 46 -24.56 -3.92 44.18
CA LYS A 46 -24.55 -5.37 44.41
C LYS A 46 -24.17 -5.80 45.83
N GLY A 47 -23.70 -4.86 46.66
CA GLY A 47 -23.28 -5.11 48.04
C GLY A 47 -21.91 -5.80 48.13
N THR A 48 -21.54 -6.21 49.35
CA THR A 48 -20.22 -6.77 49.63
C THR A 48 -20.11 -8.21 49.13
N LEU A 49 -19.29 -8.42 48.10
CA LEU A 49 -18.95 -9.74 47.58
C LEU A 49 -17.76 -10.31 48.33
N ARG A 50 -17.87 -11.58 48.73
CA ARG A 50 -16.73 -12.37 49.22
C ARG A 50 -16.05 -13.01 48.02
N ILE A 51 -14.80 -12.62 47.78
CA ILE A 51 -13.95 -13.17 46.73
C ILE A 51 -12.98 -14.13 47.42
N CYS A 52 -13.03 -15.40 47.02
CA CYS A 52 -12.02 -16.39 47.37
C CYS A 52 -11.05 -16.50 46.20
N MET A 53 -9.76 -16.29 46.44
CA MET A 53 -8.73 -16.54 45.43
C MET A 53 -8.29 -18.01 45.53
N PHE A 54 -8.50 -18.76 44.45
CA PHE A 54 -8.03 -20.14 44.33
C PHE A 54 -6.72 -20.15 43.53
N GLU A 55 -5.74 -20.92 44.00
CA GLU A 55 -4.47 -21.12 43.28
C GLU A 55 -4.67 -22.22 42.22
N ASP A 56 -5.03 -21.85 41.00
CA ASP A 56 -5.19 -22.80 39.89
C ASP A 56 -3.82 -23.31 39.44
N ARG A 57 -3.48 -24.54 39.86
CA ARG A 57 -2.30 -25.24 39.36
C ARG A 57 -2.58 -25.76 37.96
N ILE A 58 -2.02 -25.09 36.95
CA ILE A 58 -2.07 -25.55 35.56
C ILE A 58 -1.24 -26.83 35.45
N ASN A 59 -1.87 -27.95 35.09
CA ASN A 59 -1.13 -29.16 34.77
C ASN A 59 -0.52 -28.98 33.38
N ILE A 60 0.81 -29.06 33.27
CA ILE A 60 1.55 -28.94 32.01
C ILE A 60 2.43 -30.18 31.86
N CYS A 61 2.45 -30.78 30.67
CA CYS A 61 3.36 -31.88 30.39
C CYS A 61 4.82 -31.39 30.51
N LYS A 62 5.63 -32.11 31.28
CA LYS A 62 7.06 -31.81 31.45
C LYS A 62 7.89 -32.99 30.95
N TYR A 63 9.10 -32.68 30.49
CA TYR A 63 10.13 -33.68 30.24
C TYR A 63 11.30 -33.42 31.18
N TYR A 64 11.96 -34.49 31.58
CA TYR A 64 13.17 -34.41 32.39
C TYR A 64 14.38 -34.26 31.47
N ASP A 65 15.14 -33.18 31.63
CA ASP A 65 16.42 -33.03 30.97
C ASP A 65 17.55 -33.48 31.90
N ALA A 66 18.10 -34.67 31.62
CA ALA A 66 19.18 -35.26 32.41
C ALA A 66 20.46 -34.42 32.43
N ARG A 67 20.66 -33.52 31.46
CA ARG A 67 21.86 -32.65 31.40
C ARG A 67 21.78 -31.49 32.38
N THR A 68 20.58 -30.94 32.57
CA THR A 68 20.35 -29.79 33.45
C THR A 68 19.78 -30.21 34.81
N GLY A 69 19.26 -31.43 34.91
CA GLY A 69 18.60 -31.95 36.12
C GLY A 69 17.23 -31.33 36.38
N LEU A 70 16.65 -30.63 35.39
CA LEU A 70 15.42 -29.85 35.54
C LEU A 70 14.24 -30.51 34.81
N TRP A 71 13.04 -30.29 35.35
CA TRP A 71 11.78 -30.59 34.68
C TRP A 71 11.34 -29.39 33.85
N LEU A 72 11.45 -29.51 32.53
CA LEU A 72 11.14 -28.44 31.58
C LEU A 72 9.75 -28.65 30.96
N PRO A 73 9.00 -27.57 30.66
CA PRO A 73 7.73 -27.68 29.94
C PRO A 73 7.97 -28.28 28.55
N MET A 74 7.13 -29.22 28.17
CA MET A 74 7.29 -29.94 26.92
C MET A 74 6.96 -29.02 25.73
N PRO A 75 7.74 -29.06 24.64
CA PRO A 75 7.39 -28.35 23.41
C PRO A 75 6.05 -28.84 22.85
N LEU A 76 5.22 -27.94 22.30
CA LEU A 76 3.89 -28.28 21.76
C LEU A 76 3.95 -29.40 20.71
N ASN A 77 4.97 -29.40 19.84
CA ASN A 77 5.17 -30.45 18.83
C ASN A 77 5.35 -31.86 19.41
N TRP A 78 5.79 -31.96 20.66
CA TRP A 78 5.97 -33.24 21.36
C TRP A 78 4.71 -33.60 22.14
N GLU A 79 4.08 -32.63 22.81
CA GLU A 79 2.80 -32.84 23.51
C GLU A 79 1.71 -33.35 22.58
N MET A 80 1.64 -32.82 21.35
CA MET A 80 0.67 -33.27 20.35
C MET A 80 0.80 -34.74 19.94
N LYS A 81 1.96 -35.36 20.18
CA LYS A 81 2.18 -36.79 19.92
C LYS A 81 1.68 -37.68 21.06
N ILE A 82 1.38 -37.09 22.23
CA ILE A 82 0.83 -37.81 23.37
C ILE A 82 -0.65 -38.11 23.08
N ASP A 83 -1.05 -39.37 23.25
CA ASP A 83 -2.39 -39.86 22.93
C ASP A 83 -3.51 -39.08 23.62
N PHE A 84 -3.30 -38.74 24.89
CA PHE A 84 -4.23 -37.95 25.68
C PHE A 84 -4.49 -36.56 25.08
N VAL A 85 -3.42 -35.83 24.72
CA VAL A 85 -3.51 -34.48 24.14
C VAL A 85 -4.10 -34.57 22.74
N ARG A 86 -3.66 -35.55 21.94
CA ARG A 86 -4.18 -35.82 20.60
C ARG A 86 -5.69 -36.08 20.59
N HIS A 87 -6.19 -36.86 21.55
CA HIS A 87 -7.62 -37.11 21.67
C HIS A 87 -8.42 -35.83 21.97
N ARG A 88 -7.90 -34.99 22.87
CA ARG A 88 -8.52 -33.71 23.25
C ARG A 88 -8.49 -32.69 22.10
N ILE A 89 -7.41 -32.64 21.34
CA ILE A 89 -7.33 -31.86 20.09
C ILE A 89 -8.43 -32.31 19.12
N GLN A 90 -8.62 -33.62 18.94
CA GLN A 90 -9.67 -34.14 18.07
C GLN A 90 -11.08 -33.80 18.57
N GLN A 91 -11.31 -33.73 19.87
CA GLN A 91 -12.59 -33.30 20.45
C GLN A 91 -12.88 -31.84 20.12
N VAL A 92 -11.89 -30.96 20.28
CA VAL A 92 -12.04 -29.53 19.92
C VAL A 92 -12.28 -29.37 18.41
N ILE A 93 -11.55 -30.08 17.56
CA ILE A 93 -11.76 -30.03 16.09
C ILE A 93 -13.16 -30.52 15.70
N LYS A 94 -13.69 -31.54 16.39
CA LYS A 94 -15.05 -32.03 16.15
C LYS A 94 -16.11 -31.01 16.51
N ALA A 95 -15.90 -30.25 17.59
CA ALA A 95 -16.82 -29.20 18.02
C ALA A 95 -16.67 -27.92 17.18
N LEU A 96 -15.45 -27.59 16.78
CA LEU A 96 -15.06 -26.37 16.05
C LEU A 96 -14.30 -26.74 14.78
N PRO A 97 -14.98 -27.21 13.73
CA PRO A 97 -14.35 -27.66 12.49
C PRO A 97 -13.65 -26.54 11.70
N GLY A 98 -13.93 -25.26 11.99
CA GLY A 98 -13.23 -24.11 11.40
C GLY A 98 -11.81 -23.91 11.94
N LEU A 99 -11.46 -24.51 13.08
CA LEU A 99 -10.14 -24.36 13.71
C LEU A 99 -9.17 -25.44 13.19
N VAL A 100 -8.31 -25.05 12.27
CA VAL A 100 -7.43 -25.98 11.53
C VAL A 100 -6.06 -26.17 12.19
N ASP A 101 -5.55 -25.15 12.90
CA ASP A 101 -4.22 -25.22 13.49
C ASP A 101 -4.20 -26.01 14.80
N GLN A 102 -3.75 -27.26 14.71
CA GLN A 102 -3.62 -28.15 15.87
C GLN A 102 -2.62 -27.66 16.92
N LYS A 103 -1.64 -26.82 16.55
CA LYS A 103 -0.69 -26.25 17.52
C LYS A 103 -1.34 -25.17 18.36
N GLU A 104 -2.22 -24.38 17.74
CA GLU A 104 -3.03 -23.38 18.41
C GLU A 104 -3.97 -24.06 19.42
N ILE A 105 -4.66 -25.13 18.99
CA ILE A 105 -5.50 -25.94 19.86
C ILE A 105 -4.69 -26.54 21.02
N ALA A 106 -3.50 -27.08 20.76
CA ALA A 106 -2.64 -27.64 21.81
C ALA A 106 -2.18 -26.59 22.83
N ALA A 107 -1.90 -25.36 22.37
CA ALA A 107 -1.53 -24.25 23.24
C ALA A 107 -2.71 -23.80 24.11
N ALA A 108 -3.90 -23.70 23.52
CA ALA A 108 -5.14 -23.36 24.24
C ALA A 108 -5.49 -24.44 25.28
N LEU A 109 -5.39 -25.72 24.90
CA LEU A 109 -5.56 -26.84 25.83
C LEU A 109 -4.60 -26.72 27.01
N ARG A 110 -3.32 -26.37 26.79
CA ARG A 110 -2.38 -26.17 27.90
C ARG A 110 -2.80 -25.05 28.86
N GLN A 111 -3.41 -23.99 28.34
CA GLN A 111 -3.91 -22.88 29.18
C GLN A 111 -5.17 -23.27 29.95
N CYS A 112 -6.02 -24.11 29.36
CA CYS A 112 -7.27 -24.62 29.95
C CYS A 112 -7.09 -25.92 30.72
N ASN A 113 -5.90 -26.21 31.28
CA ASN A 113 -5.64 -27.44 32.03
C ASN A 113 -6.02 -28.75 31.26
N TYR A 114 -5.84 -28.69 29.95
CA TYR A 114 -6.25 -29.64 28.93
C TYR A 114 -7.77 -29.82 28.75
N ASP A 115 -8.65 -29.09 29.42
CA ASP A 115 -10.10 -29.24 29.26
C ASP A 115 -10.56 -28.79 27.86
N PRO A 116 -11.09 -29.69 27.01
CA PRO A 116 -11.59 -29.31 25.70
C PRO A 116 -12.83 -28.39 25.77
N ASP A 117 -13.67 -28.50 26.79
CA ASP A 117 -14.93 -27.75 26.87
C ASP A 117 -14.67 -26.27 27.18
N GLU A 118 -13.68 -25.98 28.02
CA GLU A 118 -13.21 -24.62 28.27
C GLU A 118 -12.63 -23.98 27.02
N VAL A 119 -11.80 -24.72 26.26
CA VAL A 119 -11.26 -24.25 24.98
C VAL A 119 -12.39 -23.94 24.01
N ILE A 120 -13.35 -24.84 23.84
CA ILE A 120 -14.51 -24.63 22.95
C ILE A 120 -15.28 -23.37 23.37
N SER A 121 -15.55 -23.21 24.68
CA SER A 121 -16.26 -22.05 25.23
C SER A 121 -15.54 -20.73 24.95
N ILE A 122 -14.21 -20.68 25.16
CA ILE A 122 -13.39 -19.49 24.90
C ILE A 122 -13.43 -19.13 23.42
N TYR A 123 -13.23 -20.10 22.54
CA TYR A 123 -13.23 -19.86 21.10
C TYR A 123 -14.61 -19.45 20.57
N LEU A 124 -15.69 -20.04 21.07
CA LEU A 124 -17.06 -19.61 20.75
C LEU A 124 -17.34 -18.20 21.27
N THR A 125 -16.81 -17.82 22.44
CA THR A 125 -16.99 -16.46 22.98
C THR A 125 -16.26 -15.41 22.14
N ILE A 126 -15.06 -15.72 21.63
CA ILE A 126 -14.24 -14.78 20.85
C ILE A 126 -14.70 -14.70 19.40
N PHE A 127 -14.96 -15.85 18.78
CA PHE A 127 -15.21 -15.95 17.34
C PHE A 127 -16.67 -16.23 16.98
N GLY A 128 -17.53 -16.48 17.96
CA GLY A 128 -18.93 -16.84 17.73
C GLY A 128 -19.07 -18.15 16.96
N ASP A 129 -20.15 -18.26 16.19
CA ASP A 129 -20.49 -19.46 15.41
C ASP A 129 -19.65 -19.62 14.13
N ILE A 130 -18.73 -18.70 13.83
CA ILE A 130 -17.90 -18.72 12.62
C ILE A 130 -17.07 -20.01 12.54
N LEU A 131 -16.66 -20.54 13.69
CA LEU A 131 -15.85 -21.75 13.79
C LEU A 131 -16.68 -23.05 13.82
N SER A 132 -18.00 -22.95 13.99
CA SER A 132 -18.93 -24.08 14.06
C SER A 132 -19.27 -24.66 12.68
N GLU A 133 -19.20 -23.84 11.63
CA GLU A 133 -19.37 -24.34 10.26
C GLU A 133 -18.07 -24.96 9.75
N PRO A 134 -18.10 -26.21 9.24
CA PRO A 134 -16.96 -26.73 8.50
C PRO A 134 -16.72 -25.81 7.32
N HIS A 135 -15.48 -25.36 7.13
CA HIS A 135 -15.07 -24.47 6.06
C HIS A 135 -15.65 -24.97 4.72
N LYS A 136 -16.78 -24.41 4.27
CA LYS A 136 -17.34 -24.70 2.96
C LYS A 136 -16.36 -24.11 1.95
N PRO A 137 -15.74 -24.90 1.06
CA PRO A 137 -14.80 -24.38 0.08
C PRO A 137 -15.60 -23.75 -1.07
N THR A 138 -16.43 -22.74 -0.79
CA THR A 138 -17.17 -22.02 -1.84
C THR A 138 -16.38 -20.83 -2.37
N HIS A 139 -15.29 -20.46 -1.72
CA HIS A 139 -14.17 -19.81 -2.38
C HIS A 139 -12.90 -20.41 -1.80
N SER A 140 -12.01 -20.84 -2.69
CA SER A 140 -10.63 -21.20 -2.35
C SER A 140 -10.01 -20.04 -1.55
N TYR A 141 -10.07 -20.10 -0.22
CA TYR A 141 -9.15 -19.36 0.63
C TYR A 141 -7.80 -20.03 0.43
N PRO A 142 -6.84 -19.37 -0.25
CA PRO A 142 -5.50 -19.92 -0.29
C PRO A 142 -5.02 -19.84 1.15
N ASP A 143 -4.56 -20.98 1.68
CA ASP A 143 -3.78 -21.11 2.90
C ASP A 143 -3.12 -19.76 3.26
N SER A 144 -3.75 -19.03 4.20
CA SER A 144 -3.42 -17.62 4.48
C SER A 144 -1.98 -17.47 4.99
N ASN A 145 -1.36 -18.59 5.39
CA ASN A 145 0.01 -18.71 5.85
C ASN A 145 0.94 -19.38 4.83
N SER A 146 0.45 -19.74 3.63
CA SER A 146 1.31 -20.21 2.56
C SER A 146 2.16 -19.05 2.04
N PHE A 147 3.48 -19.28 1.96
CA PHE A 147 4.44 -18.32 1.42
C PHE A 147 4.02 -17.75 0.05
N ARG A 148 3.36 -18.57 -0.80
CA ARG A 148 2.84 -18.11 -2.10
C ARG A 148 1.72 -17.08 -1.97
N THR A 149 0.83 -17.25 -1.00
CA THR A 149 -0.25 -16.29 -0.72
C THR A 149 0.31 -14.97 -0.21
N HIS A 150 1.35 -15.03 0.64
CA HIS A 150 2.03 -13.83 1.12
C HIS A 150 2.76 -13.11 -0.01
N SER A 151 3.49 -13.82 -0.87
CA SER A 151 4.18 -13.19 -2.00
C SER A 151 3.23 -12.55 -3.00
N GLU A 152 2.05 -13.14 -3.27
CA GLU A 152 1.07 -12.52 -4.15
C GLU A 152 0.45 -11.27 -3.50
N LYS A 153 0.18 -11.31 -2.19
CA LYS A 153 -0.26 -10.11 -1.45
C LYS A 153 0.79 -9.00 -1.50
N GLU A 154 2.07 -9.33 -1.31
CA GLU A 154 3.16 -8.37 -1.39
C GLU A 154 3.27 -7.75 -2.79
N ARG A 155 3.12 -8.57 -3.84
CA ARG A 155 3.10 -8.09 -5.23
C ARG A 155 1.94 -7.13 -5.50
N VAL A 156 0.75 -7.45 -5.00
CA VAL A 156 -0.43 -6.59 -5.14
C VAL A 156 -0.25 -5.29 -4.36
N ILE A 157 0.38 -5.34 -3.18
CA ILE A 157 0.70 -4.15 -2.39
C ILE A 157 1.68 -3.25 -3.17
N GLU A 158 2.74 -3.80 -3.74
CA GLU A 158 3.70 -3.05 -4.57
C GLU A 158 3.02 -2.44 -5.80
N GLU A 159 2.15 -3.19 -6.48
CA GLU A 159 1.40 -2.68 -7.63
C GLU A 159 0.48 -1.51 -7.25
N LEU A 160 -0.25 -1.65 -6.13
CA LEU A 160 -1.12 -0.61 -5.62
C LEU A 160 -0.34 0.63 -5.18
N GLN A 161 0.80 0.46 -4.53
CA GLN A 161 1.69 1.57 -4.15
C GLN A 161 2.19 2.33 -5.38
N LYS A 162 2.62 1.61 -6.43
CA LYS A 162 3.05 2.22 -7.69
C LYS A 162 1.90 2.98 -8.37
N LYS A 163 0.69 2.42 -8.32
CA LYS A 163 -0.51 3.05 -8.88
C LYS A 163 -0.92 4.30 -8.09
N LEU A 164 -0.81 4.25 -6.76
CA LEU A 164 -1.03 5.39 -5.87
C LEU A 164 -0.05 6.52 -6.20
N GLN A 165 1.25 6.21 -6.26
CA GLN A 165 2.28 7.19 -6.58
C GLN A 165 2.09 7.81 -7.97
N SER A 166 1.71 7.01 -8.96
CA SER A 166 1.38 7.52 -10.30
C SER A 166 0.17 8.48 -10.26
N LYS A 167 -0.83 8.19 -9.43
CA LYS A 167 -2.03 9.01 -9.30
C LYS A 167 -1.79 10.29 -8.51
N GLU A 168 -0.95 10.23 -7.47
CA GLU A 168 -0.50 11.42 -6.74
C GLU A 168 0.27 12.37 -7.65
N LYS A 169 1.17 11.83 -8.50
CA LYS A 169 1.88 12.64 -9.50
C LYS A 169 0.93 13.28 -10.52
N GLU A 170 -0.05 12.53 -11.02
CA GLU A 170 -1.07 13.06 -11.93
C GLU A 170 -1.90 14.18 -11.28
N ALA A 171 -2.25 14.02 -9.99
CA ALA A 171 -2.98 15.04 -9.24
C ALA A 171 -2.15 16.31 -9.05
N GLU A 172 -0.86 16.18 -8.74
CA GLU A 172 0.06 17.32 -8.61
C GLU A 172 0.21 18.08 -9.93
N ASP A 173 0.39 17.36 -11.05
CA ASP A 173 0.48 17.97 -12.39
C ASP A 173 -0.80 18.76 -12.74
N VAL A 174 -1.97 18.24 -12.36
CA VAL A 174 -3.27 18.91 -12.57
C VAL A 174 -3.39 20.14 -11.67
N LEU A 175 -3.00 20.05 -10.40
CA LEU A 175 -3.00 21.18 -9.47
C LEU A 175 -2.09 22.31 -9.96
N GLN A 176 -0.89 21.97 -10.43
CA GLN A 176 0.05 22.93 -10.97
C GLN A 176 -0.53 23.64 -12.21
N LYS A 177 -1.12 22.89 -13.15
CA LYS A 177 -1.79 23.47 -14.32
C LYS A 177 -2.96 24.37 -13.94
N ASN A 178 -3.77 23.95 -12.95
CA ASN A 178 -4.90 24.74 -12.48
C ASN A 178 -4.42 26.05 -11.83
N SER A 179 -3.33 26.00 -11.05
CA SER A 179 -2.70 27.20 -10.51
C SER A 179 -2.25 28.17 -11.61
N SER A 180 -1.57 27.68 -12.64
CA SER A 180 -1.15 28.51 -13.79
C SER A 180 -2.35 29.11 -14.54
N LEU A 181 -3.40 28.32 -14.80
CA LEU A 181 -4.62 28.80 -15.44
C LEU A 181 -5.35 29.85 -14.59
N SER A 182 -5.38 29.66 -13.26
CA SER A 182 -5.97 30.64 -12.35
C SER A 182 -5.20 31.96 -12.35
N GLN A 183 -3.87 31.92 -12.42
CA GLN A 183 -3.04 33.12 -12.54
C GLN A 183 -3.28 33.86 -13.87
N GLU A 184 -3.37 33.11 -14.97
CA GLU A 184 -3.67 33.69 -16.29
C GLU A 184 -5.07 34.30 -16.34
N SER A 185 -6.07 33.60 -15.77
CA SER A 185 -7.43 34.12 -15.66
C SER A 185 -7.48 35.41 -14.84
N GLN A 186 -6.72 35.49 -13.74
CA GLN A 186 -6.62 36.72 -12.95
C GLN A 186 -5.98 37.85 -13.75
N HIS A 187 -4.86 37.59 -14.42
CA HIS A 187 -4.20 38.58 -15.27
C HIS A 187 -5.11 39.10 -16.39
N LEU A 188 -5.84 38.21 -17.08
CA LEU A 188 -6.80 38.60 -18.11
C LEU A 188 -7.94 39.43 -17.53
N SER A 189 -8.43 39.09 -16.34
CA SER A 189 -9.45 39.88 -15.62
C SER A 189 -8.95 41.30 -15.34
N ASP A 190 -7.71 41.46 -14.86
CA ASP A 190 -7.10 42.76 -14.58
C ASP A 190 -6.95 43.60 -15.86
N VAL A 191 -6.55 42.97 -16.97
CA VAL A 191 -6.47 43.64 -18.28
C VAL A 191 -7.85 44.09 -18.75
N VAL A 192 -8.88 43.26 -18.61
CA VAL A 192 -10.26 43.62 -18.97
C VAL A 192 -10.74 44.79 -18.12
N GLN A 193 -10.48 44.81 -16.82
CA GLN A 193 -10.83 45.94 -15.94
C GLN A 193 -10.12 47.23 -16.36
N ASN A 194 -8.83 47.17 -16.71
CA ASN A 194 -8.07 48.32 -17.19
C ASN A 194 -8.65 48.87 -18.51
N LEU A 195 -8.90 47.99 -19.48
CA LEU A 195 -9.49 48.36 -20.76
C LEU A 195 -10.89 48.96 -20.57
N THR A 196 -11.71 48.36 -19.71
CA THR A 196 -13.04 48.89 -19.36
C THR A 196 -12.94 50.30 -18.79
N SER A 197 -11.99 50.53 -17.87
CA SER A 197 -11.73 51.87 -17.30
C SER A 197 -11.29 52.88 -18.36
N ARG A 198 -10.48 52.46 -19.34
CA ARG A 198 -10.05 53.30 -20.48
C ARG A 198 -11.21 53.61 -21.42
N VAL A 199 -12.08 52.64 -21.71
CA VAL A 199 -13.27 52.85 -22.54
C VAL A 199 -14.18 53.88 -21.88
N VAL A 200 -14.45 53.75 -20.58
CA VAL A 200 -15.27 54.72 -19.83
C VAL A 200 -14.68 56.14 -19.90
N LYS A 201 -13.35 56.29 -19.75
CA LYS A 201 -12.68 57.60 -19.91
C LYS A 201 -12.83 58.16 -21.32
N LEU A 202 -12.58 57.36 -22.35
CA LEU A 202 -12.73 57.78 -23.75
C LEU A 202 -14.17 58.14 -24.11
N GLU A 203 -15.16 57.43 -23.55
CA GLU A 203 -16.56 57.77 -23.72
C GLU A 203 -16.90 59.11 -23.06
N ALA A 204 -16.34 59.41 -21.89
CA ALA A 204 -16.48 60.71 -21.24
C ALA A 204 -15.85 61.83 -22.10
N ASP A 205 -14.62 61.64 -22.57
CA ASP A 205 -13.92 62.60 -23.44
C ASP A 205 -14.69 62.84 -24.74
N LYS A 206 -15.25 61.78 -25.34
CA LYS A 206 -16.12 61.88 -26.53
C LYS A 206 -17.36 62.72 -26.24
N ARG A 207 -18.00 62.55 -25.09
CA ARG A 207 -19.18 63.36 -24.70
C ARG A 207 -18.78 64.84 -24.54
N VAL A 208 -17.66 65.12 -23.87
CA VAL A 208 -17.14 66.48 -23.70
C VAL A 208 -16.80 67.12 -25.04
N ALA A 209 -16.11 66.41 -25.93
CA ALA A 209 -15.76 66.90 -27.27
C ALA A 209 -17.02 67.18 -28.12
N LYS A 210 -18.02 66.29 -28.05
CA LYS A 210 -19.31 66.48 -28.74
C LYS A 210 -20.05 67.71 -28.24
N GLU A 211 -20.01 67.97 -26.93
CA GLU A 211 -20.64 69.15 -26.34
C GLU A 211 -19.89 70.44 -26.70
N LYS A 212 -18.55 70.42 -26.71
CA LYS A 212 -17.75 71.53 -27.25
C LYS A 212 -18.08 71.82 -28.71
N LEU A 213 -18.20 70.79 -29.54
CA LEU A 213 -18.63 70.92 -30.95
C LEU A 213 -20.01 71.57 -31.06
N ARG A 214 -20.97 71.12 -30.24
CA ARG A 214 -22.30 71.76 -30.17
C ARG A 214 -22.20 73.23 -29.78
N SER A 215 -21.39 73.57 -28.76
CA SER A 215 -21.21 74.97 -28.34
C SER A 215 -20.62 75.87 -29.43
N LEU A 216 -19.68 75.35 -30.23
CA LEU A 216 -19.06 76.06 -31.35
C LEU A 216 -20.03 76.22 -32.52
N LEU A 217 -20.84 75.19 -32.82
CA LEU A 217 -21.87 75.25 -33.86
C LEU A 217 -23.07 76.11 -33.47
N SER A 218 -23.33 76.31 -32.17
CA SER A 218 -24.34 77.25 -31.68
C SER A 218 -23.89 78.71 -31.66
N HIS A 219 -22.60 78.99 -31.95
CA HIS A 219 -22.14 80.35 -32.24
C HIS A 219 -22.30 80.63 -33.75
N PRO A 220 -22.96 81.74 -34.15
CA PRO A 220 -23.05 82.10 -35.56
C PRO A 220 -21.65 82.45 -36.08
N ILE A 221 -21.18 81.70 -37.08
CA ILE A 221 -19.93 81.98 -37.79
C ILE A 221 -20.21 83.04 -38.86
N ASP A 222 -19.57 84.19 -38.71
CA ASP A 222 -19.47 85.28 -39.71
C ASP A 222 -18.71 84.74 -40.96
N PRO A 223 -19.25 84.86 -42.20
CA PRO A 223 -18.84 84.02 -43.33
C PRO A 223 -17.59 84.52 -44.08
N ASN A 224 -16.56 85.02 -43.40
CA ASN A 224 -15.34 85.48 -44.07
C ASN A 224 -14.04 85.02 -43.39
N ALA A 225 -13.73 83.72 -43.47
CA ALA A 225 -12.38 83.22 -43.22
C ALA A 225 -12.10 81.96 -44.07
N LYS A 226 -11.55 82.15 -45.27
CA LYS A 226 -10.91 81.08 -46.04
C LYS A 226 -9.52 80.81 -45.47
N ALA A 227 -9.38 79.76 -44.68
CA ALA A 227 -8.07 79.26 -44.25
C ALA A 227 -7.56 78.22 -45.27
N ASN A 228 -6.61 78.63 -46.11
CA ASN A 228 -5.82 77.73 -46.94
C ASN A 228 -4.94 76.85 -46.02
N LEU A 229 -5.28 75.58 -45.88
CA LEU A 229 -4.43 74.59 -45.20
C LEU A 229 -3.42 74.00 -46.19
N THR A 230 -2.33 74.72 -46.42
CA THR A 230 -1.09 74.10 -46.92
C THR A 230 -0.45 73.31 -45.78
N VAL A 231 -0.56 71.98 -45.84
CA VAL A 231 0.11 71.07 -44.90
C VAL A 231 1.61 71.13 -45.16
N SER A 232 2.32 71.91 -44.36
CA SER A 232 3.78 71.93 -44.32
C SER A 232 4.28 70.67 -43.60
N VAL A 233 4.66 69.64 -44.36
CA VAL A 233 5.26 68.43 -43.80
C VAL A 233 6.72 68.74 -43.45
N ASN A 234 7.01 68.83 -42.15
CA ASN A 234 8.35 69.13 -41.65
C ASN A 234 9.34 67.99 -42.04
N PRO A 235 10.43 68.29 -42.77
CA PRO A 235 11.39 67.30 -43.24
C PRO A 235 12.10 66.52 -42.12
N GLN A 236 12.18 67.06 -40.91
CA GLN A 236 12.77 66.36 -39.76
C GLN A 236 11.90 65.19 -39.28
N HIS A 237 10.57 65.33 -39.33
CA HIS A 237 9.65 64.23 -38.98
C HIS A 237 9.76 63.07 -39.98
N LEU A 238 9.96 63.37 -41.27
CA LEU A 238 10.17 62.35 -42.30
C LEU A 238 11.48 61.57 -42.07
N GLN A 239 12.55 62.25 -41.65
CA GLN A 239 13.80 61.57 -41.29
C GLN A 239 13.65 60.67 -40.06
N GLN A 240 12.91 61.12 -39.03
CA GLN A 240 12.62 60.30 -37.85
C GLN A 240 11.78 59.07 -38.20
N VAL A 241 10.72 59.22 -39.01
CA VAL A 241 9.89 58.10 -39.47
C VAL A 241 10.71 57.12 -40.30
N ARG A 242 11.63 57.60 -41.13
CA ARG A 242 12.56 56.75 -41.89
C ARG A 242 13.48 55.96 -40.95
N GLY A 243 14.03 56.58 -39.92
CA GLY A 243 14.86 55.92 -38.90
C GLY A 243 14.09 54.83 -38.15
N LEU A 244 12.87 55.13 -37.69
CA LEU A 244 11.99 54.17 -37.03
C LEU A 244 11.61 53.00 -37.95
N THR A 245 11.32 53.28 -39.21
CA THR A 245 10.99 52.25 -40.22
C THR A 245 12.19 51.34 -40.49
N GLN A 246 13.41 51.89 -40.53
CA GLN A 246 14.63 51.10 -40.66
C GLN A 246 14.90 50.26 -39.41
N GLY A 247 14.76 50.84 -38.21
CA GLY A 247 14.88 50.12 -36.94
C GLY A 247 13.89 48.95 -36.84
N LEU A 248 12.63 49.18 -37.22
CA LEU A 248 11.60 48.15 -37.27
C LEU A 248 11.92 47.05 -38.29
N ARG A 249 12.48 47.40 -39.46
CA ARG A 249 12.91 46.42 -40.46
C ARG A 249 14.07 45.56 -39.94
N LEU A 250 15.04 46.15 -39.24
CA LEU A 250 16.16 45.41 -38.66
C LEU A 250 15.70 44.50 -37.51
N SER A 251 14.84 45.00 -36.62
CA SER A 251 14.28 44.19 -35.54
C SER A 251 13.42 43.04 -36.07
N SER A 252 12.60 43.28 -37.10
CA SER A 252 11.82 42.24 -37.77
C SER A 252 12.70 41.18 -38.42
N LYS A 253 13.81 41.56 -39.07
CA LYS A 253 14.78 40.60 -39.61
C LYS A 253 15.45 39.76 -38.52
N LYS A 254 15.89 40.41 -37.43
CA LYS A 254 16.51 39.73 -36.28
C LYS A 254 15.55 38.75 -35.62
N LEU A 255 14.30 39.15 -35.43
CA LEU A 255 13.26 38.29 -34.86
C LEU A 255 13.01 37.08 -35.77
N ARG A 256 12.90 37.27 -37.09
CA ARG A 256 12.75 36.15 -38.04
C ARG A 256 13.91 35.17 -37.94
N SER A 257 15.16 35.65 -37.93
CA SER A 257 16.34 34.79 -37.77
C SER A 257 16.25 33.97 -36.49
N MET A 258 16.01 34.63 -35.36
CA MET A 258 15.91 33.97 -34.07
C MET A 258 14.80 32.91 -34.03
N VAL A 259 13.65 33.19 -34.66
CA VAL A 259 12.55 32.21 -34.77
C VAL A 259 12.97 31.01 -35.63
N TYR A 260 13.66 31.22 -36.75
CA TYR A 260 14.18 30.11 -37.55
C TYR A 260 15.22 29.28 -36.79
N ASP A 261 16.15 29.93 -36.08
CA ASP A 261 17.20 29.25 -35.30
C ASP A 261 16.60 28.42 -34.16
N THR A 262 15.67 29.01 -33.40
CA THR A 262 14.96 28.30 -32.32
C THR A 262 14.10 27.14 -32.82
N LEU A 263 13.43 27.29 -33.97
CA LEU A 263 12.67 26.18 -34.58
C LEU A 263 13.61 25.07 -35.08
N ALA A 264 14.76 25.42 -35.65
CA ALA A 264 15.76 24.43 -36.07
C ALA A 264 16.33 23.65 -34.87
N ASP A 265 16.62 24.34 -33.76
CA ASP A 265 17.08 23.72 -32.52
C ASP A 265 16.01 22.80 -31.91
N MET A 266 14.75 23.24 -31.85
CA MET A 266 13.64 22.40 -31.40
C MET A 266 13.47 21.15 -32.27
N GLN A 267 13.58 21.30 -33.59
CA GLN A 267 13.50 20.16 -34.51
C GLN A 267 14.64 19.16 -34.25
N LYS A 268 15.86 19.65 -34.00
CA LYS A 268 17.00 18.79 -33.66
C LYS A 268 16.79 18.04 -32.35
N GLN A 269 16.29 18.73 -31.31
CA GLN A 269 15.98 18.10 -30.02
C GLN A 269 14.89 17.03 -30.15
N LEU A 270 13.83 17.30 -30.93
CA LEU A 270 12.78 16.31 -31.19
C LEU A 270 13.30 15.08 -31.93
N GLN A 271 14.23 15.25 -32.87
CA GLN A 271 14.87 14.12 -33.55
C GLN A 271 15.72 13.29 -32.58
N GLN A 272 16.48 13.93 -31.69
CA GLN A 272 17.25 13.23 -30.66
C GLN A 272 16.35 12.46 -29.70
N PHE A 273 15.29 13.10 -29.19
CA PHE A 273 14.32 12.45 -28.31
C PHE A 273 13.64 11.24 -28.97
N ARG A 274 13.30 11.35 -30.26
CA ARG A 274 12.74 10.23 -31.03
C ARG A 274 13.71 9.07 -31.13
N ALA A 275 14.99 9.34 -31.40
CA ALA A 275 16.02 8.30 -31.47
C ALA A 275 16.22 7.61 -30.11
N GLU A 276 16.29 8.37 -29.02
CA GLU A 276 16.42 7.83 -27.66
C GLU A 276 15.20 6.99 -27.26
N THR A 277 13.99 7.44 -27.61
CA THR A 277 12.76 6.69 -27.36
C THR A 277 12.75 5.36 -28.11
N GLN A 278 13.24 5.34 -29.35
CA GLN A 278 13.38 4.10 -30.12
C GLN A 278 14.37 3.12 -29.48
N LEU A 279 15.51 3.62 -29.00
CA LEU A 279 16.48 2.80 -28.27
C LEU A 279 15.90 2.24 -26.96
N MET A 280 15.12 3.04 -26.24
CA MET A 280 14.43 2.59 -25.03
C MET A 280 13.43 1.46 -25.33
N ILE A 281 12.63 1.59 -26.39
CA ILE A 281 11.69 0.55 -26.82
C ILE A 281 12.42 -0.75 -27.16
N GLN A 282 13.55 -0.66 -27.88
CA GLN A 282 14.36 -1.84 -28.22
C GLN A 282 14.92 -2.53 -26.96
N ARG A 283 15.45 -1.76 -26.01
CA ARG A 283 15.95 -2.29 -24.74
C ARG A 283 14.84 -2.99 -23.96
N HIS A 284 13.67 -2.36 -23.86
CA HIS A 284 12.52 -2.93 -23.15
C HIS A 284 12.05 -4.24 -23.80
N GLN A 285 12.05 -4.32 -25.13
CA GLN A 285 11.73 -5.57 -25.84
C GLN A 285 12.76 -6.67 -25.58
N GLN A 286 14.05 -6.34 -25.50
CA GLN A 286 15.10 -7.30 -25.16
C GLN A 286 14.96 -7.82 -23.74
N GLU A 287 14.72 -6.93 -22.77
CA GLU A 287 14.46 -7.31 -21.37
C GLU A 287 13.23 -8.19 -21.25
N HIS A 288 12.13 -7.84 -21.94
CA HIS A 288 10.92 -8.65 -21.93
C HIS A 288 11.14 -10.05 -22.50
N ARG A 289 11.90 -10.17 -23.59
CA ARG A 289 12.28 -11.49 -24.16
C ARG A 289 13.13 -12.30 -23.18
N ALA A 290 14.12 -11.70 -22.54
CA ALA A 290 14.96 -12.39 -21.55
C ALA A 290 14.14 -12.91 -20.36
N VAL A 291 13.16 -12.12 -19.88
CA VAL A 291 12.25 -12.56 -18.81
C VAL A 291 11.37 -13.73 -19.27
N GLN A 292 10.84 -13.68 -20.50
CA GLN A 292 10.06 -14.80 -21.06
C GLN A 292 10.88 -16.08 -21.21
N GLU A 293 12.15 -15.96 -21.64
CA GLU A 293 13.07 -17.11 -21.73
C GLU A 293 13.35 -17.72 -20.36
N LEU A 294 13.57 -16.90 -19.32
CA LEU A 294 13.75 -17.36 -17.95
C LEU A 294 12.50 -18.08 -17.41
N GLN A 295 11.31 -17.55 -17.69
CA GLN A 295 10.06 -18.20 -17.33
C GLN A 295 9.90 -19.56 -18.04
N ALA A 296 10.21 -19.63 -19.33
CA ALA A 296 10.16 -20.88 -20.10
C ALA A 296 11.14 -21.93 -19.54
N LEU A 297 12.37 -21.53 -19.19
CA LEU A 297 13.35 -22.41 -18.55
C LEU A 297 12.86 -22.91 -17.19
N TYR A 298 12.30 -22.02 -16.36
CA TYR A 298 11.75 -22.39 -15.06
C TYR A 298 10.61 -23.41 -15.18
N HIS A 299 9.67 -23.18 -16.11
CA HIS A 299 8.58 -24.13 -16.38
C HIS A 299 9.09 -25.47 -16.91
N LYS A 300 10.12 -25.46 -17.76
CA LYS A 300 10.74 -26.69 -18.28
C LYS A 300 11.39 -27.51 -17.16
N VAL A 301 12.20 -26.87 -16.31
CA VAL A 301 12.87 -27.53 -15.16
C VAL A 301 11.85 -28.08 -14.16
N GLY A 302 10.82 -27.30 -13.83
CA GLY A 302 9.74 -27.75 -12.95
C GLY A 302 8.99 -28.97 -13.50
N SER A 303 8.75 -29.00 -14.82
CA SER A 303 8.09 -30.13 -15.49
C SER A 303 8.96 -31.38 -15.54
N THR A 304 10.27 -31.25 -15.79
CA THR A 304 11.21 -32.38 -15.73
C THR A 304 11.34 -32.95 -14.32
N ASN A 305 11.37 -32.10 -13.29
CA ASN A 305 11.45 -32.55 -11.90
C ASN A 305 10.18 -33.33 -11.49
N LEU A 306 9.00 -32.89 -11.92
CA LEU A 306 7.74 -33.63 -11.73
C LEU A 306 7.74 -34.98 -12.47
N PHE A 307 8.35 -35.05 -13.66
CA PHE A 307 8.49 -36.31 -14.39
C PHE A 307 9.41 -37.31 -13.66
N HIS A 308 10.52 -36.84 -13.08
CA HIS A 308 11.42 -37.69 -12.30
C HIS A 308 10.78 -38.17 -10.99
N LEU A 309 10.00 -37.33 -10.31
CA LEU A 309 9.23 -37.71 -9.12
C LEU A 309 8.13 -38.75 -9.41
N ARG A 310 7.55 -38.73 -10.62
CA ARG A 310 6.52 -39.71 -11.03
C ARG A 310 7.09 -41.06 -11.46
N LYS A 311 8.38 -41.11 -11.85
CA LYS A 311 9.05 -42.36 -12.29
C LYS A 311 9.67 -43.17 -11.14
N ASN A 312 9.80 -42.56 -9.96
CA ASN A 312 10.33 -43.19 -8.74
C ASN A 312 9.22 -43.64 -7.75
N ARG A 313 7.98 -43.79 -8.22
CA ARG A 313 6.89 -44.52 -7.57
C ARG A 313 6.52 -45.71 -8.42
#